data_AF-A0A849B669-F1
#
_entry.id   AF-A0A849B669-F1
#
_cell.length_a   1.000
_cell.length_b   1.000
_cell.length_c   1.000
_cell.angle_alpha   90.00
_cell.angle_beta   90.00
_cell.angle_gamma   90.00
#
_symmetry.space_group_name_H-M   'P 1'
#
loop_
_entity.id
_entity.type
_entity.pdbx_description
1 polymer ?
#
loop_
_entity_poly.entity_id
_entity_poly.type
_entity_poly.pdbx_seq_one_letter_code
_entity_poly.pdbx_strand_id
1 'polypeptide(L)'
;MCIALPWFLFCIFLQNFSFEVWDEKSEYIENIGYLGSFFSGATAIAVVVLTALAVFFSSKAYKQELDRVKKQRFEDHFFHLLKIHRDNVKMMEIEHKSFDFRLSENGSYQSTKAILKMFRELMQMIKVIKKAGENSEKLSSSNMRAELVYLCFYYGFGGRSGNILEETLSKYHLDAKEIEILKDYFKDSEDSRDKVKILKKEYDELNSVFFIRKITLNKKIDEAYKLIPRKNISDKAEIKYKAAGGHQTRLDHYYANLLFCFELIEEQKKNMLEEDLEIYKKELMSQLNLYEKILLIFHSNTSIGHNFQKYLLDYNFKKYIPEGMLKKEEFDLEAYFKTATEVYLEKSRSL
;
A
#
# COMPACT_ATOMS: atom_id res chain seq x y z
N MET A 1 43.77 -7.04 33.34
CA MET A 1 45.06 -7.40 32.70
C MET A 1 45.91 -6.20 32.30
N CYS A 2 45.38 -5.07 31.81
CA CYS A 2 46.21 -3.95 31.32
C CYS A 2 47.12 -3.26 32.35
N ILE A 3 46.81 -3.34 33.66
CA ILE A 3 47.63 -2.74 34.73
C ILE A 3 48.69 -3.71 35.26
N ALA A 4 48.45 -5.02 35.14
CA ALA A 4 49.33 -6.04 35.73
C ALA A 4 50.62 -6.24 34.91
N LEU A 5 50.55 -6.13 33.59
CA LEU A 5 51.71 -6.33 32.72
C LEU A 5 52.77 -5.22 32.88
N PRO A 6 52.40 -3.91 32.89
CA PRO A 6 53.37 -2.85 33.14
C PRO A 6 53.98 -2.92 34.55
N TRP A 7 53.17 -3.25 35.56
CA TRP A 7 53.65 -3.42 36.94
C TRP A 7 54.61 -4.60 37.07
N PHE A 8 54.31 -5.72 36.42
CA PHE A 8 55.17 -6.90 36.41
C PHE A 8 56.51 -6.64 35.71
N LEU A 9 56.49 -5.95 34.55
CA LEU A 9 57.71 -5.53 33.86
C LEU A 9 58.53 -4.53 34.68
N PHE A 10 57.87 -3.62 35.40
CA PHE A 10 58.52 -2.70 36.33
C PHE A 10 59.19 -3.45 37.50
N CYS A 11 58.54 -4.49 38.05
CA CYS A 11 59.13 -5.33 39.10
C CYS A 11 60.34 -6.13 38.59
N ILE A 12 60.28 -6.70 37.38
CA ILE A 12 61.43 -7.39 36.75
C ILE A 12 62.59 -6.41 36.53
N PHE A 13 62.28 -5.19 36.09
CA PHE A 13 63.28 -4.15 35.93
C PHE A 13 63.94 -3.80 37.27
N LEU A 14 63.16 -3.56 38.33
CA LEU A 14 63.69 -3.30 39.67
C LEU A 14 64.55 -4.45 40.23
N GLN A 15 64.22 -5.70 39.89
CA GLN A 15 64.99 -6.86 40.34
C GLN A 15 66.33 -7.04 39.60
N ASN A 16 66.40 -6.68 38.31
CA ASN A 16 67.63 -6.78 37.53
C ASN A 16 68.53 -5.54 37.69
N PHE A 17 68.05 -4.47 38.32
CA PHE A 17 68.81 -3.27 38.62
C PHE A 17 69.53 -3.42 39.98
N SER A 18 70.54 -4.29 40.05
CA SER A 18 71.40 -4.42 41.24
C SER A 18 72.29 -3.18 41.38
N PHE A 19 72.14 -2.43 42.47
CA PHE A 19 72.85 -1.18 42.79
C PHE A 19 74.32 -1.35 43.21
N GLU A 20 74.91 -2.54 43.07
CA GLU A 20 76.33 -2.75 43.34
C GLU A 20 77.16 -2.32 42.11
N VAL A 21 78.23 -1.55 42.35
CA VAL A 21 79.17 -0.94 41.38
C VAL A 21 78.78 0.47 40.92
N TRP A 22 79.01 1.49 41.77
CA TRP A 22 79.09 2.89 41.33
C TRP A 22 80.07 3.70 42.21
N ASP A 23 81.37 3.65 41.90
CA ASP A 23 82.39 4.48 42.56
C ASP A 23 83.06 5.51 41.61
N GLU A 24 82.67 5.56 40.32
CA GLU A 24 83.13 6.59 39.37
C GLU A 24 81.98 7.49 38.86
N LYS A 25 82.08 8.78 39.18
CA LYS A 25 81.02 9.79 39.03
C LYS A 25 80.67 10.15 37.58
N SER A 26 81.54 9.88 36.61
CA SER A 26 81.33 10.18 35.18
C SER A 26 80.53 9.11 34.44
N GLU A 27 80.73 7.81 34.73
CA GLU A 27 79.94 6.73 34.12
C GLU A 27 78.48 6.71 34.61
N TYR A 28 78.24 7.24 35.81
CA TYR A 28 76.90 7.44 36.40
C TYR A 28 75.95 8.26 35.53
N ILE A 29 76.43 9.42 35.07
CA ILE A 29 75.61 10.36 34.33
C ILE A 29 75.27 9.81 32.94
N GLU A 30 76.21 9.10 32.31
CA GLU A 30 76.02 8.53 30.98
C GLU A 30 75.01 7.37 31.00
N ASN A 31 75.11 6.45 31.97
CA ASN A 31 74.19 5.32 32.11
C ASN A 31 72.75 5.74 32.43
N ILE A 32 72.55 6.81 33.20
CA ILE A 32 71.22 7.38 33.44
C ILE A 32 70.62 7.97 32.16
N GLY A 33 71.44 8.57 31.29
CA GLY A 33 71.02 9.08 29.99
C GLY A 33 70.48 7.97 29.08
N TYR A 34 71.17 6.82 29.01
CA TYR A 34 70.70 5.66 28.25
C TYR A 34 69.39 5.09 28.79
N LEU A 35 69.27 5.02 30.12
CA LEU A 35 68.07 4.54 30.79
C LEU A 35 66.85 5.44 30.52
N GLY A 36 67.03 6.75 30.67
CA GLY A 36 66.00 7.73 30.33
C GLY A 36 65.57 7.65 28.87
N SER A 37 66.54 7.47 27.96
CA SER A 37 66.29 7.29 26.53
C SER A 37 65.49 6.02 26.24
N PHE A 38 65.83 4.90 26.89
CA PHE A 38 65.09 3.63 26.76
C PHE A 38 63.64 3.76 27.24
N PHE A 39 63.42 4.31 28.45
CA PHE A 39 62.07 4.52 28.97
C PHE A 39 61.26 5.46 28.10
N SER A 40 61.84 6.57 27.64
CA SER A 40 61.15 7.50 26.75
C SER A 40 60.72 6.84 25.42
N GLY A 41 61.58 5.99 24.83
CA GLY A 41 61.27 5.22 23.63
C GLY A 41 60.16 4.19 23.87
N ALA A 42 60.24 3.43 24.97
CA ALA A 42 59.21 2.47 25.34
C ALA A 42 57.86 3.14 25.62
N THR A 43 57.85 4.27 26.33
CA THR A 43 56.64 5.07 26.58
C THR A 43 56.06 5.62 25.28
N ALA A 44 56.90 6.13 24.37
CA ALA A 44 56.43 6.63 23.08
C ALA A 44 55.74 5.53 22.26
N ILE A 45 56.32 4.32 22.18
CA ILE A 45 55.69 3.18 21.51
C ILE A 45 54.37 2.81 22.18
N ALA A 46 54.33 2.76 23.52
CA ALA A 46 53.10 2.46 24.25
C ALA A 46 52.00 3.49 23.96
N VAL A 47 52.32 4.78 23.93
CA VAL A 47 51.38 5.86 23.59
C VAL A 47 50.88 5.73 22.16
N VAL A 48 51.75 5.43 21.20
CA VAL A 48 51.37 5.20 19.79
C VAL A 48 50.42 4.01 19.67
N VAL A 49 50.72 2.89 20.32
CA VAL A 49 49.86 1.69 20.31
C VAL A 49 48.50 1.98 20.94
N LEU A 50 48.46 2.65 22.10
CA LEU A 50 47.21 3.03 22.75
C LEU A 50 46.38 3.99 21.89
N THR A 51 47.02 4.94 21.23
CA THR A 51 46.36 5.88 20.32
C THR A 51 45.79 5.14 19.11
N ALA A 52 46.54 4.22 18.51
CA ALA A 52 46.07 3.40 17.40
C ALA A 52 44.86 2.53 17.80
N LEU A 53 44.88 1.93 19.00
CA LEU A 53 43.75 1.18 19.54
C LEU A 53 42.53 2.09 19.78
N ALA A 54 42.72 3.28 20.35
CA ALA A 54 41.65 4.24 20.56
C ALA A 54 40.99 4.64 19.24
N VAL A 55 41.79 4.99 18.22
CA VAL A 55 41.29 5.32 16.88
C VAL A 55 40.54 4.14 16.26
N PHE A 56 41.06 2.91 16.41
CA PHE A 56 40.39 1.71 15.91
C PHE A 56 39.01 1.50 16.55
N PHE A 57 38.92 1.58 17.88
CA PHE A 57 37.65 1.43 18.59
C PHE A 57 36.68 2.58 18.29
N SER A 58 37.15 3.82 18.22
CA SER A 58 36.34 4.98 17.84
C SER A 58 35.82 4.87 16.41
N SER A 59 36.65 4.41 15.47
CA SER A 59 36.24 4.17 14.08
C SER A 59 35.13 3.11 13.99
N LYS A 60 35.26 2.03 14.77
CA LYS A 60 34.23 0.99 14.85
C LYS A 60 32.92 1.52 15.46
N ALA A 61 33.00 2.27 16.56
CA ALA A 61 31.84 2.88 17.20
C ALA A 61 31.12 3.87 16.26
N TYR A 62 31.88 4.70 15.55
CA TYR A 62 31.35 5.66 14.57
C TYR A 62 30.61 4.96 13.42
N LYS A 63 31.14 3.86 12.88
CA LYS A 63 30.44 3.07 11.85
C LYS A 63 29.10 2.53 12.36
N GLN A 64 29.07 2.01 13.58
CA GLN A 64 27.83 1.52 14.20
C GLN A 64 26.81 2.65 14.43
N GLU A 65 27.26 3.84 14.79
CA GLU A 65 26.41 5.02 14.93
C GLU A 65 25.83 5.46 13.59
N LEU A 66 26.64 5.49 12.52
CA LEU A 66 26.16 5.80 11.18
C LEU A 66 25.08 4.82 10.72
N ASP A 67 25.26 3.53 10.97
CA ASP A 67 24.27 2.52 10.58
C ASP A 67 22.98 2.65 11.40
N ARG A 68 23.08 2.97 12.70
CA ARG A 68 21.91 3.30 13.54
C ARG A 68 21.16 4.53 13.03
N VAL A 69 21.87 5.60 12.68
CA VAL A 69 21.26 6.83 12.14
C VAL A 69 20.60 6.57 10.79
N LYS A 70 21.20 5.76 9.92
CA LYS A 70 20.57 5.36 8.65
C LYS A 70 19.30 4.57 8.88
N LYS A 71 19.34 3.55 9.78
CA LYS A 71 18.15 2.76 10.13
C LYS A 71 17.05 3.64 10.71
N GLN A 72 17.39 4.52 11.65
CA GLN A 72 16.44 5.46 12.25
C GLN A 72 15.80 6.39 11.20
N ARG A 73 16.60 6.97 10.29
CA ARG A 73 16.05 7.83 9.21
C ARG A 73 15.10 7.06 8.28
N PHE A 74 15.44 5.82 7.96
CA PHE A 74 14.55 4.96 7.21
C PHE A 74 13.25 4.70 7.97
N GLU A 75 13.33 4.31 9.25
CA GLU A 75 12.17 4.03 10.10
C GLU A 75 11.26 5.26 10.21
N ASP A 76 11.84 6.43 10.48
CA ASP A 76 11.10 7.70 10.54
C ASP A 76 10.37 7.97 9.23
N HIS A 77 11.03 7.78 8.08
CA HIS A 77 10.43 7.97 6.77
C HIS A 77 9.33 6.93 6.48
N PHE A 78 9.58 5.66 6.79
CA PHE A 78 8.63 4.56 6.61
C PHE A 78 7.36 4.77 7.43
N PHE A 79 7.49 5.07 8.72
CA PHE A 79 6.33 5.31 9.58
C PHE A 79 5.60 6.62 9.23
N HIS A 80 6.32 7.60 8.69
CA HIS A 80 5.70 8.80 8.13
C HIS A 80 4.84 8.47 6.90
N LEU A 81 5.35 7.72 5.92
CA LEU A 81 4.57 7.29 4.74
C LEU A 81 3.38 6.41 5.14
N LEU A 82 3.55 5.49 6.09
CA LEU A 82 2.45 4.70 6.65
C LEU A 82 1.39 5.57 7.32
N LYS A 83 1.80 6.65 8.00
CA LYS A 83 0.85 7.62 8.57
C LYS A 83 0.06 8.33 7.46
N ILE A 84 0.73 8.84 6.42
CA ILE A 84 0.07 9.48 5.27
C ILE A 84 -0.92 8.50 4.62
N HIS A 85 -0.51 7.24 4.40
CA HIS A 85 -1.39 6.23 3.82
C HIS A 85 -2.65 6.00 4.67
N ARG A 86 -2.52 5.88 6.00
CA ARG A 86 -3.67 5.77 6.91
C ARG A 86 -4.56 7.01 6.86
N ASP A 87 -3.98 8.20 6.74
CA ASP A 87 -4.74 9.43 6.66
C ASP A 87 -5.49 9.55 5.31
N ASN A 88 -4.91 9.08 4.20
CA ASN A 88 -5.63 8.92 2.93
C ASN A 88 -6.85 8.01 3.09
N VAL A 89 -6.68 6.86 3.75
CA VAL A 89 -7.80 5.94 4.02
C VAL A 89 -8.86 6.65 4.85
N LYS A 90 -8.51 7.35 5.93
CA LYS A 90 -9.48 8.10 6.75
C LYS A 90 -10.23 9.18 5.99
N MET A 91 -9.56 9.85 5.05
CA MET A 91 -10.16 10.89 4.20
C MET A 91 -11.03 10.32 3.08
N MET A 92 -11.04 9.01 2.84
CA MET A 92 -11.93 8.42 1.84
C MET A 92 -13.38 8.58 2.26
N GLU A 93 -14.15 9.26 1.41
CA GLU A 93 -15.57 9.52 1.64
C GLU A 93 -16.40 9.23 0.39
N ILE A 94 -17.49 8.49 0.58
CA ILE A 94 -18.49 8.23 -0.46
C ILE A 94 -19.82 8.78 0.03
N GLU A 95 -20.24 9.87 -0.60
CA GLU A 95 -21.56 10.46 -0.39
C GLU A 95 -22.64 9.48 -0.85
N HIS A 96 -23.66 9.28 -0.01
CA HIS A 96 -24.86 8.56 -0.41
C HIS A 96 -26.08 9.43 -0.15
N LYS A 97 -27.01 9.41 -1.10
CA LYS A 97 -28.29 10.11 -0.92
C LYS A 97 -29.22 9.14 -0.24
N SER A 98 -29.79 9.52 0.90
CA SER A 98 -30.88 8.76 1.49
C SER A 98 -32.05 8.81 0.50
N PHE A 99 -32.48 7.64 0.04
CA PHE A 99 -33.69 7.53 -0.79
C PHE A 99 -34.96 7.69 0.07
N ASP A 100 -34.85 7.49 1.39
CA ASP A 100 -35.97 7.66 2.30
C ASP A 100 -36.28 9.15 2.50
N PHE A 101 -37.35 9.60 1.85
CA PHE A 101 -37.85 10.97 1.88
C PHE A 101 -38.17 11.48 3.29
N ARG A 102 -38.33 10.58 4.28
CA ARG A 102 -38.61 10.95 5.67
C ARG A 102 -37.35 11.18 6.51
N LEU A 103 -36.18 10.75 6.02
CA LEU A 103 -34.90 10.89 6.69
C LEU A 103 -34.00 11.81 5.86
N SER A 104 -34.11 13.11 6.12
CA SER A 104 -33.39 14.20 5.45
C SER A 104 -31.87 14.23 5.73
N GLU A 105 -31.28 13.16 6.28
CA GLU A 105 -29.84 13.12 6.54
C GLU A 105 -29.13 12.50 5.33
N ASN A 106 -28.57 13.36 4.49
CA ASN A 106 -27.50 12.95 3.59
C ASN A 106 -26.38 12.37 4.45
N GLY A 107 -26.06 11.09 4.23
CA GLY A 107 -24.96 10.45 4.93
C GLY A 107 -23.76 10.27 4.02
N SER A 108 -22.64 9.92 4.63
CA SER A 108 -21.46 9.48 3.90
C SER A 108 -20.88 8.20 4.51
N TYR A 109 -20.27 7.39 3.66
CA TYR A 109 -19.42 6.30 4.11
C TYR A 109 -18.01 6.83 4.18
N GLN A 110 -17.39 6.78 5.36
CA GLN A 110 -16.03 7.26 5.58
C GLN A 110 -15.07 6.09 5.84
N SER A 111 -13.78 6.32 5.58
CA SER A 111 -12.69 5.43 5.94
C SER A 111 -12.85 4.01 5.36
N THR A 112 -12.58 2.98 6.15
CA THR A 112 -12.74 1.57 5.78
C THR A 112 -14.14 1.21 5.29
N LYS A 113 -15.19 1.92 5.74
CA LYS A 113 -16.56 1.69 5.22
C LYS A 113 -16.70 2.12 3.77
N ALA A 114 -16.00 3.19 3.35
CA ALA A 114 -15.93 3.61 1.96
C ALA A 114 -15.27 2.52 1.10
N ILE A 115 -14.15 1.96 1.56
CA ILE A 115 -13.43 0.88 0.88
C ILE A 115 -14.30 -0.38 0.74
N LEU A 116 -14.99 -0.78 1.81
CA LEU A 116 -15.92 -1.91 1.75
C LEU A 116 -17.05 -1.67 0.73
N LYS A 117 -17.53 -0.44 0.62
CA LYS A 117 -18.57 -0.07 -0.34
C LYS A 117 -18.06 -0.10 -1.78
N MET A 118 -16.84 0.42 -2.02
CA MET A 118 -16.13 0.30 -3.29
C MET A 118 -15.93 -1.15 -3.70
N PHE A 119 -15.45 -1.99 -2.79
CA PHE A 119 -15.28 -3.42 -3.04
C PHE A 119 -16.61 -4.10 -3.43
N ARG A 120 -17.69 -3.83 -2.69
CA ARG A 120 -19.02 -4.40 -3.01
C ARG A 120 -19.54 -3.96 -4.37
N GLU A 121 -19.32 -2.70 -4.72
CA GLU A 121 -19.64 -2.19 -6.05
C GLU A 121 -18.85 -2.94 -7.12
N LEU A 122 -17.53 -3.03 -6.99
CA LEU A 122 -16.68 -3.78 -7.93
C LEU A 122 -17.19 -5.22 -8.13
N MET A 123 -17.46 -5.94 -7.03
CA MET A 123 -17.97 -7.32 -7.11
C MET A 123 -19.34 -7.40 -7.79
N GLN A 124 -20.20 -6.40 -7.59
CA GLN A 124 -21.48 -6.33 -8.31
C GLN A 124 -21.27 -6.08 -9.80
N MET A 125 -20.35 -5.18 -10.18
CA MET A 125 -20.00 -4.93 -11.57
C MET A 125 -19.44 -6.19 -12.26
N ILE A 126 -18.64 -7.00 -11.56
CA ILE A 126 -18.14 -8.28 -12.09
C ILE A 126 -19.28 -9.25 -12.37
N LYS A 127 -20.21 -9.42 -11.41
CA LYS A 127 -21.38 -10.31 -11.59
C LYS A 127 -22.26 -9.90 -12.76
N VAL A 128 -22.42 -8.60 -12.94
CA VAL A 128 -23.14 -7.98 -14.05
C VAL A 128 -22.48 -8.31 -15.39
N ILE A 129 -21.18 -8.00 -15.52
CA ILE A 129 -20.44 -8.17 -16.75
C ILE A 129 -20.31 -9.65 -17.10
N LYS A 130 -20.18 -10.52 -16.09
CA LYS A 130 -20.24 -11.97 -16.26
C LYS A 130 -21.52 -12.40 -16.96
N LYS A 131 -22.69 -11.95 -16.49
CA LYS A 131 -24.00 -12.28 -17.10
C LYS A 131 -24.15 -11.71 -18.51
N ALA A 132 -23.67 -10.49 -18.74
CA ALA A 132 -23.73 -9.86 -20.06
C ALA A 132 -22.80 -10.56 -21.07
N GLY A 133 -21.64 -11.03 -20.60
CA GLY A 133 -20.60 -11.65 -21.40
C GLY A 133 -20.74 -13.16 -21.59
N GLU A 134 -21.82 -13.81 -21.16
CA GLU A 134 -22.01 -15.27 -21.33
C GLU A 134 -21.95 -15.72 -22.80
N ASN A 135 -22.21 -14.80 -23.74
CA ASN A 135 -22.17 -15.04 -25.18
C ASN A 135 -20.90 -14.50 -25.89
N SER A 136 -19.97 -13.84 -25.17
CA SER A 136 -18.76 -13.26 -25.78
C SER A 136 -17.54 -14.15 -25.50
N GLU A 137 -16.98 -14.74 -26.57
CA GLU A 137 -15.77 -15.56 -26.51
C GLU A 137 -14.54 -14.75 -26.03
N LYS A 138 -14.48 -13.46 -26.37
CA LYS A 138 -13.41 -12.53 -25.95
C LYS A 138 -13.38 -12.29 -24.44
N LEU A 139 -14.54 -12.40 -23.78
CA LEU A 139 -14.69 -12.23 -22.33
C LEU A 139 -14.64 -13.56 -21.57
N SER A 140 -14.06 -14.61 -22.16
CA SER A 140 -13.98 -15.95 -21.55
C SER A 140 -13.12 -15.98 -20.29
N SER A 141 -11.96 -15.32 -20.28
CA SER A 141 -11.07 -15.25 -19.11
C SER A 141 -11.68 -14.41 -17.98
N SER A 142 -11.77 -14.98 -16.77
CA SER A 142 -12.23 -14.25 -15.57
C SER A 142 -11.32 -13.07 -15.22
N ASN A 143 -10.00 -13.21 -15.41
CA ASN A 143 -9.04 -12.15 -15.11
C ASN A 143 -9.11 -11.00 -16.11
N MET A 144 -9.34 -11.29 -17.40
CA MET A 144 -9.56 -10.26 -18.42
C MET A 144 -10.85 -9.47 -18.14
N ARG A 145 -11.94 -10.17 -17.79
CA ARG A 145 -13.18 -9.51 -17.36
C ARG A 145 -12.96 -8.62 -16.15
N ALA A 146 -12.28 -9.14 -15.13
CA ALA A 146 -11.96 -8.40 -13.91
C ALA A 146 -11.13 -7.15 -14.17
N GLU A 147 -10.15 -7.20 -15.08
CA GLU A 147 -9.38 -6.04 -15.52
C GLU A 147 -10.29 -4.96 -16.13
N LEU A 148 -11.12 -5.34 -17.11
CA LEU A 148 -12.04 -4.41 -17.77
C LEU A 148 -13.05 -3.81 -16.78
N VAL A 149 -13.60 -4.64 -15.89
CA VAL A 149 -14.51 -4.18 -14.83
C VAL A 149 -13.80 -3.19 -13.91
N TYR A 150 -12.56 -3.49 -13.52
CA TYR A 150 -11.79 -2.62 -12.63
C TYR A 150 -11.49 -1.27 -13.30
N LEU A 151 -11.13 -1.24 -14.58
CA LEU A 151 -10.92 0.02 -15.32
C LEU A 151 -12.19 0.86 -15.36
N CYS A 152 -13.34 0.22 -15.60
CA CYS A 152 -14.65 0.87 -15.56
C CYS A 152 -14.98 1.41 -14.15
N PHE A 153 -14.67 0.64 -13.11
CA PHE A 153 -14.85 1.02 -11.71
C PHE A 153 -13.94 2.20 -11.33
N TYR A 154 -12.71 2.20 -11.84
CA TYR A 154 -11.69 3.21 -11.56
C TYR A 154 -12.03 4.55 -12.20
N TYR A 155 -12.19 4.58 -13.52
CA TYR A 155 -12.45 5.82 -14.26
C TYR A 155 -13.91 6.26 -14.19
N GLY A 156 -14.85 5.32 -14.14
CA GLY A 156 -16.27 5.61 -14.30
C GLY A 156 -16.64 5.98 -15.73
N PHE A 157 -17.95 6.02 -16.03
CA PHE A 157 -18.47 6.34 -17.37
C PHE A 157 -18.89 7.81 -17.54
N GLY A 158 -18.62 8.67 -16.56
CA GLY A 158 -19.06 10.06 -16.55
C GLY A 158 -17.93 11.09 -16.64
N GLY A 159 -18.23 12.27 -17.17
CA GLY A 159 -17.33 13.43 -17.11
C GLY A 159 -16.07 13.28 -17.96
N ARG A 160 -14.93 13.77 -17.44
CA ARG A 160 -13.64 13.79 -18.17
C ARG A 160 -12.96 12.42 -18.23
N SER A 161 -13.16 11.58 -17.22
CA SER A 161 -12.53 10.25 -17.13
C SER A 161 -13.14 9.24 -18.11
N GLY A 162 -14.38 9.48 -18.58
CA GLY A 162 -15.01 8.64 -19.60
C GLY A 162 -14.21 8.55 -20.90
N ASN A 163 -13.59 9.65 -21.35
CA ASN A 163 -12.76 9.63 -22.56
C ASN A 163 -11.50 8.78 -22.38
N ILE A 164 -10.87 8.85 -21.20
CA ILE A 164 -9.69 8.04 -20.85
C ILE A 164 -10.07 6.56 -20.81
N LEU A 165 -11.25 6.26 -20.25
CA LEU A 165 -11.77 4.90 -20.22
C LEU A 165 -12.00 4.37 -21.64
N GLU A 166 -12.66 5.14 -22.51
CA GLU A 166 -12.92 4.75 -23.90
C GLU A 166 -11.62 4.50 -24.68
N GLU A 167 -10.64 5.39 -24.55
CA GLU A 167 -9.32 5.19 -25.16
C GLU A 167 -8.66 3.92 -24.62
N THR A 168 -8.72 3.69 -23.30
CA THR A 168 -8.12 2.51 -22.67
C THR A 168 -8.82 1.23 -23.14
N LEU A 169 -10.15 1.19 -23.18
CA LEU A 169 -10.94 0.03 -23.61
C LEU A 169 -10.70 -0.30 -25.09
N SER A 170 -10.47 0.70 -25.94
CA SER A 170 -10.17 0.48 -27.36
C SER A 170 -8.91 -0.36 -27.60
N LYS A 171 -7.94 -0.31 -26.66
CA LYS A 171 -6.70 -1.10 -26.71
C LYS A 171 -6.95 -2.59 -26.49
N TYR A 172 -8.09 -2.97 -25.94
CA TYR A 172 -8.48 -4.38 -25.71
C TYR A 172 -9.31 -4.96 -26.87
N HIS A 173 -9.43 -4.24 -27.99
CA HIS A 173 -10.19 -4.69 -29.18
C HIS A 173 -11.63 -5.11 -28.89
N LEU A 174 -12.25 -4.48 -27.89
CA LEU A 174 -13.68 -4.58 -27.64
C LEU A 174 -14.43 -3.93 -28.79
N ASP A 175 -15.50 -4.57 -29.25
CA ASP A 175 -16.33 -3.96 -30.27
C ASP A 175 -17.17 -2.81 -29.68
N ALA A 176 -17.66 -1.91 -30.55
CA ALA A 176 -18.44 -0.76 -30.11
C ALA A 176 -19.72 -1.18 -29.34
N LYS A 177 -20.28 -2.34 -29.67
CA LYS A 177 -21.50 -2.88 -29.07
C LYS A 177 -21.23 -3.40 -27.65
N GLU A 178 -20.09 -4.02 -27.39
CA GLU A 178 -19.63 -4.45 -26.06
C GLU A 178 -19.42 -3.23 -25.16
N ILE A 179 -18.77 -2.18 -25.68
CA ILE A 179 -18.59 -0.92 -24.95
C ILE A 179 -19.95 -0.26 -24.67
N GLU A 180 -20.87 -0.27 -25.64
CA GLU A 180 -22.22 0.25 -25.47
C GLU A 180 -23.02 -0.55 -24.43
N ILE A 181 -22.94 -1.88 -24.42
CA ILE A 181 -23.54 -2.74 -23.39
C ILE A 181 -23.01 -2.36 -22.00
N LEU A 182 -21.70 -2.14 -21.86
CA LEU A 182 -21.13 -1.67 -20.60
C LEU A 182 -21.70 -0.31 -20.23
N LYS A 183 -21.67 0.66 -21.15
CA LYS A 183 -22.19 2.01 -20.93
C LYS A 183 -23.65 1.99 -20.50
N ASP A 184 -24.51 1.29 -21.22
CA ASP A 184 -25.95 1.21 -20.95
C ASP A 184 -26.22 0.59 -19.59
N TYR A 185 -25.51 -0.48 -19.25
CA TYR A 185 -25.66 -1.11 -17.95
C TYR A 185 -25.33 -0.16 -16.79
N PHE A 186 -24.32 0.70 -16.97
CA PHE A 186 -23.91 1.66 -15.94
C PHE A 186 -24.70 2.98 -15.99
N LYS A 187 -25.17 3.41 -17.17
CA LYS A 187 -26.02 4.59 -17.38
C LYS A 187 -27.44 4.43 -16.84
N ASP A 188 -28.00 3.22 -16.87
CA ASP A 188 -29.35 2.96 -16.31
C ASP A 188 -29.45 3.29 -14.81
N SER A 189 -28.31 3.37 -14.10
CA SER A 189 -28.25 3.84 -12.70
C SER A 189 -28.43 5.35 -12.54
N GLU A 190 -28.27 6.14 -13.61
CA GLU A 190 -28.36 7.59 -13.63
C GLU A 190 -29.73 8.05 -14.16
N ASP A 191 -30.23 7.43 -15.23
CA ASP A 191 -31.52 7.78 -15.85
C ASP A 191 -32.74 7.40 -14.97
N SER A 192 -32.62 6.32 -14.20
CA SER A 192 -33.59 5.97 -13.16
C SER A 192 -33.73 7.05 -12.07
N ARG A 193 -32.68 7.83 -11.79
CA ARG A 193 -32.74 8.96 -10.85
C ARG A 193 -33.39 10.19 -11.45
N ASP A 194 -33.17 10.46 -12.73
CA ASP A 194 -33.81 11.59 -13.39
C ASP A 194 -35.31 11.35 -13.60
N LYS A 195 -35.73 10.10 -13.86
CA LYS A 195 -37.16 9.71 -13.78
C LYS A 195 -37.75 9.96 -12.39
N VAL A 196 -37.03 9.65 -11.31
CA VAL A 196 -37.49 9.94 -9.93
C VAL A 196 -37.51 11.45 -9.64
N LYS A 197 -36.55 12.23 -10.15
CA LYS A 197 -36.58 13.70 -10.01
C LYS A 197 -37.74 14.35 -10.77
N ILE A 198 -38.04 13.87 -11.97
CA ILE A 198 -39.20 14.32 -12.75
C ILE A 198 -40.49 14.03 -11.98
N LEU A 199 -40.64 12.80 -11.47
CA LEU A 199 -41.78 12.42 -10.63
C LEU A 199 -41.86 13.23 -9.32
N LYS A 200 -40.71 13.59 -8.73
CA LYS A 200 -40.65 14.46 -7.54
C LYS A 200 -41.09 15.89 -7.85
N LYS A 201 -40.63 16.45 -8.97
CA LYS A 201 -41.03 17.79 -9.41
C LYS A 201 -42.54 17.84 -9.68
N GLU A 202 -43.08 16.84 -10.37
CA GLU A 202 -44.52 16.69 -10.58
C GLU A 202 -45.29 16.55 -9.24
N TYR A 203 -44.76 15.77 -8.29
CA TYR A 203 -45.35 15.59 -6.97
C TYR A 203 -45.34 16.87 -6.13
N ASP A 204 -44.23 17.61 -6.12
CA ASP A 204 -44.08 18.86 -5.37
C ASP A 204 -44.94 19.98 -5.98
N GLU A 205 -45.02 20.06 -7.31
CA GLU A 205 -45.95 20.93 -8.03
C GLU A 205 -47.42 20.59 -7.69
N LEU A 206 -47.79 19.31 -7.67
CA LEU A 206 -49.13 18.85 -7.28
C LEU A 206 -49.46 19.11 -5.79
N ASN A 207 -48.49 19.00 -4.89
CA ASN A 207 -48.68 19.23 -3.46
C ASN A 207 -48.84 20.71 -3.10
N SER A 208 -48.23 21.62 -3.88
CA SER A 208 -48.40 23.06 -3.68
C SER A 208 -49.84 23.54 -3.95
N VAL A 209 -50.65 22.74 -4.66
CA VAL A 209 -51.99 23.15 -5.15
C VAL A 209 -53.13 22.54 -4.33
N PHE A 210 -52.98 21.41 -3.61
CA PHE A 210 -54.11 20.81 -2.86
C PHE A 210 -53.71 20.03 -1.59
N PHE A 211 -54.08 20.58 -0.42
CA PHE A 211 -53.87 19.96 0.90
C PHE A 211 -54.70 18.67 1.13
N ILE A 212 -55.76 18.42 0.34
CA ILE A 212 -56.71 17.31 0.54
C ILE A 212 -56.31 16.03 -0.24
N ARG A 213 -55.41 16.11 -1.23
CA ARG A 213 -55.06 14.97 -2.11
C ARG A 213 -53.93 14.06 -1.58
N LYS A 214 -53.42 14.35 -0.38
CA LYS A 214 -52.24 13.70 0.23
C LYS A 214 -52.41 12.20 0.48
N ILE A 215 -53.64 11.75 0.77
CA ILE A 215 -53.93 10.33 1.08
C ILE A 215 -54.06 9.49 -0.19
N THR A 216 -54.70 10.02 -1.24
CA THR A 216 -54.93 9.29 -2.50
C THR A 216 -53.66 9.20 -3.34
N LEU A 217 -52.81 10.23 -3.31
CA LEU A 217 -51.56 10.24 -4.08
C LEU A 217 -50.51 9.30 -3.49
N ASN A 218 -50.39 9.22 -2.15
CA ASN A 218 -49.53 8.24 -1.49
C ASN A 218 -49.92 6.79 -1.84
N LYS A 219 -51.23 6.51 -1.96
CA LYS A 219 -51.73 5.19 -2.39
C LYS A 219 -51.36 4.88 -3.85
N LYS A 220 -51.48 5.86 -4.76
CA LYS A 220 -51.08 5.71 -6.17
C LYS A 220 -49.57 5.61 -6.35
N ILE A 221 -48.79 6.31 -5.53
CA ILE A 221 -47.32 6.20 -5.52
C ILE A 221 -46.92 4.82 -5.02
N ASP A 222 -47.53 4.33 -3.94
CA ASP A 222 -47.31 2.95 -3.48
C ASP A 222 -47.73 1.91 -4.52
N GLU A 223 -48.81 2.15 -5.28
CA GLU A 223 -49.22 1.29 -6.40
C GLU A 223 -48.26 1.39 -7.60
N ALA A 224 -47.76 2.58 -7.95
CA ALA A 224 -46.74 2.76 -8.97
C ALA A 224 -45.41 2.08 -8.59
N TYR A 225 -45.01 2.17 -7.30
CA TYR A 225 -43.87 1.42 -6.76
C TYR A 225 -44.08 -0.10 -6.74
N LYS A 226 -45.34 -0.57 -6.70
CA LYS A 226 -45.69 -1.99 -6.87
C LYS A 226 -45.68 -2.43 -8.33
N LEU A 227 -45.94 -1.52 -9.28
CA LEU A 227 -45.92 -1.76 -10.72
C LEU A 227 -44.52 -1.70 -11.34
N ILE A 228 -43.57 -0.99 -10.71
CA ILE A 228 -42.14 -1.16 -11.01
C ILE A 228 -41.79 -2.61 -10.62
N PRO A 229 -41.34 -3.47 -11.56
CA PRO A 229 -41.18 -4.89 -11.30
C PRO A 229 -40.14 -5.13 -10.21
N ARG A 230 -40.61 -5.30 -8.96
CA ARG A 230 -39.80 -5.74 -7.81
C ARG A 230 -39.23 -7.16 -7.98
N LYS A 231 -39.64 -7.88 -9.03
CA LYS A 231 -39.41 -9.31 -9.18
C LYS A 231 -37.97 -9.74 -9.44
N ASN A 232 -37.02 -8.82 -9.58
CA ASN A 232 -35.57 -9.13 -9.65
C ASN A 232 -34.70 -8.20 -8.76
N ILE A 233 -35.30 -7.47 -7.82
CA ILE A 233 -34.59 -6.44 -7.03
C ILE A 233 -34.25 -6.91 -5.61
N SER A 234 -34.81 -8.02 -5.10
CA SER A 234 -34.52 -8.47 -3.72
C SER A 234 -33.07 -8.91 -3.47
N ASP A 235 -32.29 -9.16 -4.54
CA ASP A 235 -30.85 -9.46 -4.45
C ASP A 235 -29.96 -8.29 -4.88
N LYS A 236 -30.54 -7.16 -5.33
CA LYS A 236 -29.78 -5.95 -5.60
C LYS A 236 -29.50 -5.28 -4.25
N ALA A 237 -28.33 -5.58 -3.67
CA ALA A 237 -27.75 -4.74 -2.64
C ALA A 237 -27.89 -3.28 -3.09
N GLU A 238 -28.76 -2.54 -2.43
CA GLU A 238 -29.15 -1.19 -2.84
C GLU A 238 -27.92 -0.29 -2.68
N ILE A 239 -27.17 -0.10 -3.76
CA ILE A 239 -26.06 0.86 -3.81
C ILE A 239 -26.72 2.24 -3.72
N LYS A 240 -26.73 2.83 -2.52
CA LYS A 240 -27.34 4.14 -2.24
C LYS A 240 -26.53 5.34 -2.78
N TYR A 241 -25.48 5.09 -3.55
CA TYR A 241 -24.62 6.11 -4.15
C TYR A 241 -24.51 5.92 -5.66
N LYS A 242 -23.94 6.91 -6.38
CA LYS A 242 -23.75 6.81 -7.84
C LYS A 242 -22.78 5.67 -8.15
N ALA A 243 -23.31 4.51 -8.50
CA ALA A 243 -22.52 3.42 -9.06
C ALA A 243 -21.85 3.90 -10.36
N ALA A 244 -20.64 3.40 -10.63
CA ALA A 244 -19.82 3.71 -11.79
C ALA A 244 -19.53 5.21 -11.99
N GLY A 245 -19.55 5.99 -10.90
CA GLY A 245 -19.13 7.39 -10.88
C GLY A 245 -17.61 7.59 -11.02
N GLY A 246 -16.85 6.49 -10.98
CA GLY A 246 -15.39 6.51 -10.93
C GLY A 246 -14.86 6.73 -9.53
N HIS A 247 -13.80 5.99 -9.19
CA HIS A 247 -13.07 6.12 -7.91
C HIS A 247 -11.65 6.62 -8.09
N GLN A 248 -11.27 7.04 -9.29
CA GLN A 248 -9.94 7.51 -9.64
C GLN A 248 -9.39 8.52 -8.62
N THR A 249 -10.12 9.60 -8.31
CA THR A 249 -9.61 10.64 -7.39
C THR A 249 -9.32 10.13 -5.97
N ARG A 250 -10.05 9.11 -5.52
CA ARG A 250 -9.88 8.49 -4.19
C ARG A 250 -8.74 7.48 -4.21
N LEU A 251 -8.64 6.71 -5.29
CA LEU A 251 -7.72 5.59 -5.41
C LEU A 251 -6.33 6.00 -5.94
N ASP A 252 -6.22 7.06 -6.75
CA ASP A 252 -4.95 7.59 -7.27
C ASP A 252 -3.98 7.88 -6.11
N HIS A 253 -4.39 8.73 -5.17
CA HIS A 253 -3.55 9.10 -4.02
C HIS A 253 -3.30 7.93 -3.08
N TYR A 254 -4.29 7.04 -2.93
CA TYR A 254 -4.16 5.84 -2.11
C TYR A 254 -3.07 4.90 -2.66
N TYR A 255 -3.14 4.56 -3.95
CA TYR A 255 -2.17 3.67 -4.58
C TYR A 255 -0.81 4.33 -4.73
N ALA A 256 -0.72 5.63 -5.05
CA ALA A 256 0.56 6.33 -5.14
C ALA A 256 1.34 6.26 -3.81
N ASN A 257 0.70 6.59 -2.69
CA ASN A 257 1.35 6.54 -1.39
C ASN A 257 1.67 5.11 -0.94
N LEU A 258 0.80 4.15 -1.29
CA LEU A 258 1.07 2.74 -1.03
C LEU A 258 2.27 2.22 -1.84
N LEU A 259 2.40 2.62 -3.11
CA LEU A 259 3.53 2.27 -3.96
C LEU A 259 4.84 2.81 -3.38
N PHE A 260 4.84 4.06 -2.91
CA PHE A 260 6.03 4.64 -2.26
C PHE A 260 6.45 3.88 -0.99
N CYS A 261 5.50 3.36 -0.20
CA CYS A 261 5.85 2.49 0.92
C CYS A 261 6.58 1.21 0.46
N PHE A 262 6.11 0.57 -0.61
CA PHE A 262 6.75 -0.61 -1.17
C PHE A 262 8.14 -0.32 -1.75
N GLU A 263 8.27 0.78 -2.51
CA GLU A 263 9.55 1.22 -3.07
C GLU A 263 10.57 1.54 -2.00
N LEU A 264 10.17 2.23 -0.93
CA LEU A 264 11.06 2.57 0.18
C LEU A 264 11.63 1.31 0.86
N ILE A 265 10.82 0.26 1.05
CA ILE A 265 11.28 -1.02 1.61
C ILE A 265 12.27 -1.69 0.65
N GLU A 266 11.96 -1.78 -0.64
CA GLU A 266 12.85 -2.43 -1.61
C GLU A 266 14.19 -1.69 -1.80
N GLU A 267 14.21 -0.37 -1.73
CA GLU A 267 15.43 0.42 -1.76
C GLU A 267 16.39 0.08 -0.62
N GLN A 268 15.86 -0.33 0.55
CA GLN A 268 16.69 -0.71 1.70
C GLN A 268 17.16 -2.16 1.68
N LYS A 269 16.69 -2.99 0.75
CA LYS A 269 17.06 -4.42 0.66
C LYS A 269 18.58 -4.66 0.61
N LYS A 270 19.35 -3.73 0.02
CA LYS A 270 20.82 -3.83 -0.05
C LYS A 270 21.55 -3.44 1.24
N ASN A 271 20.90 -2.66 2.11
CA ASN A 271 21.52 -2.02 3.28
C ASN A 271 20.99 -2.55 4.62
N MET A 272 20.07 -3.50 4.58
CA MET A 272 19.34 -4.00 5.75
C MET A 272 19.41 -5.52 5.82
N LEU A 273 19.34 -6.08 7.02
CA LEU A 273 19.23 -7.52 7.21
C LEU A 273 17.87 -8.01 6.69
N GLU A 274 17.83 -9.21 6.10
CA GLU A 274 16.58 -9.78 5.56
C GLU A 274 15.51 -9.92 6.65
N GLU A 275 15.90 -10.23 7.88
CA GLU A 275 14.98 -10.34 9.03
C GLU A 275 14.28 -9.00 9.34
N ASP A 276 15.04 -7.90 9.32
CA ASP A 276 14.50 -6.54 9.51
C ASP A 276 13.56 -6.19 8.35
N LEU A 277 13.95 -6.51 7.11
CA LEU A 277 13.13 -6.28 5.92
C LEU A 277 11.77 -6.97 6.04
N GLU A 278 11.76 -8.25 6.42
CA GLU A 278 10.54 -9.04 6.62
C GLU A 278 9.63 -8.46 7.73
N ILE A 279 10.19 -7.80 8.75
CA ILE A 279 9.40 -7.08 9.76
C ILE A 279 8.65 -5.92 9.11
N TYR A 280 9.32 -5.06 8.34
CA TYR A 280 8.66 -3.91 7.70
C TYR A 280 7.65 -4.34 6.62
N LYS A 281 7.92 -5.43 5.88
CA LYS A 281 6.95 -6.01 4.96
C LYS A 281 5.68 -6.43 5.69
N LYS A 282 5.81 -7.16 6.81
CA LYS A 282 4.68 -7.58 7.64
C LYS A 282 3.94 -6.39 8.24
N GLU A 283 4.66 -5.36 8.68
CA GLU A 283 4.06 -4.15 9.21
C GLU A 283 3.23 -3.42 8.15
N LEU A 284 3.76 -3.21 6.94
CA LEU A 284 2.98 -2.63 5.83
C LEU A 284 1.73 -3.47 5.52
N MET A 285 1.87 -4.80 5.49
CA MET A 285 0.76 -5.73 5.23
C MET A 285 -0.28 -5.77 6.34
N SER A 286 0.09 -5.49 7.58
CA SER A 286 -0.83 -5.42 8.72
C SER A 286 -1.73 -4.19 8.64
N GLN A 287 -1.24 -3.10 8.03
CA GLN A 287 -2.01 -1.87 7.83
C GLN A 287 -3.11 -2.00 6.77
N LEU A 288 -2.98 -2.95 5.83
CA LEU A 288 -3.99 -3.19 4.79
C LEU A 288 -5.06 -4.17 5.27
N ASN A 289 -6.33 -3.75 5.21
CA ASN A 289 -7.45 -4.65 5.44
C ASN A 289 -7.65 -5.63 4.26
N LEU A 290 -8.49 -6.65 4.45
CA LEU A 290 -8.72 -7.68 3.44
C LEU A 290 -9.24 -7.12 2.10
N TYR A 291 -10.15 -6.15 2.15
CA TYR A 291 -10.73 -5.54 0.96
C TYR A 291 -9.72 -4.66 0.22
N GLU A 292 -8.83 -3.98 0.95
CA GLU A 292 -7.70 -3.24 0.38
C GLU A 292 -6.75 -4.16 -0.37
N LYS A 293 -6.39 -5.30 0.24
CA LYS A 293 -5.53 -6.32 -0.39
C LYS A 293 -6.15 -6.85 -1.68
N ILE A 294 -7.45 -7.13 -1.67
CA ILE A 294 -8.15 -7.59 -2.87
C ILE A 294 -8.21 -6.49 -3.93
N LEU A 295 -8.59 -5.27 -3.57
CA LEU A 295 -8.62 -4.14 -4.51
C LEU A 295 -7.24 -3.88 -5.13
N LEU A 296 -6.16 -4.09 -4.38
CA LEU A 296 -4.79 -3.99 -4.90
C LEU A 296 -4.48 -5.09 -5.93
N ILE A 297 -4.96 -6.33 -5.72
CA ILE A 297 -4.83 -7.43 -6.68
C ILE A 297 -5.59 -7.12 -7.98
N PHE A 298 -6.80 -6.56 -7.89
CA PHE A 298 -7.52 -6.11 -9.09
C PHE A 298 -6.79 -4.96 -9.80
N HIS A 299 -6.28 -3.99 -9.03
CA HIS A 299 -5.49 -2.88 -9.58
C HIS A 299 -4.25 -3.38 -10.33
N SER A 300 -3.48 -4.30 -9.73
CA SER A 300 -2.26 -4.84 -10.33
C SER A 300 -2.50 -5.73 -11.55
N ASN A 301 -3.72 -6.23 -11.72
CA ASN A 301 -4.15 -6.95 -12.91
C ASN A 301 -4.47 -6.00 -14.09
N THR A 302 -4.30 -4.69 -13.92
CA THR A 302 -4.53 -3.69 -14.98
C THR A 302 -3.23 -3.07 -15.47
N SER A 303 -3.27 -2.47 -16.67
CA SER A 303 -2.15 -1.70 -17.22
C SER A 303 -1.69 -0.54 -16.33
N ILE A 304 -2.58 0.09 -15.56
CA ILE A 304 -2.21 1.21 -14.66
C ILE A 304 -1.55 0.73 -13.35
N GLY A 305 -1.91 -0.45 -12.86
CA GLY A 305 -1.41 -0.98 -11.59
C GLY A 305 -0.29 -2.01 -11.71
N HIS A 306 0.16 -2.34 -12.92
CA HIS A 306 1.11 -3.44 -13.16
C HIS A 306 2.40 -3.36 -12.34
N ASN A 307 2.83 -2.16 -11.93
CA ASN A 307 3.99 -1.96 -11.04
C ASN A 307 3.84 -2.69 -9.68
N PHE A 308 2.61 -2.95 -9.24
CA PHE A 308 2.35 -3.68 -8.02
C PHE A 308 2.60 -5.19 -8.10
N GLN A 309 2.63 -5.77 -9.31
CA GLN A 309 2.72 -7.23 -9.48
C GLN A 309 3.92 -7.84 -8.77
N LYS A 310 5.10 -7.19 -8.87
CA LYS A 310 6.33 -7.66 -8.19
C LYS A 310 6.14 -7.71 -6.67
N TYR A 311 5.54 -6.67 -6.08
CA TYR A 311 5.31 -6.61 -4.63
C TYR A 311 4.28 -7.63 -4.17
N LEU A 312 3.25 -7.91 -4.97
CA LEU A 312 2.27 -8.94 -4.62
C LEU A 312 2.91 -10.33 -4.55
N LEU A 313 3.89 -10.61 -5.40
CA LEU A 313 4.67 -11.84 -5.38
C LEU A 313 5.64 -11.86 -4.19
N ASP A 314 6.46 -10.82 -4.06
CA ASP A 314 7.51 -10.73 -3.03
C ASP A 314 6.95 -10.75 -1.60
N TYR A 315 5.73 -10.22 -1.41
CA TYR A 315 5.06 -10.14 -0.10
C TYR A 315 4.05 -11.28 0.09
N ASN A 316 3.98 -12.23 -0.86
CA ASN A 316 3.11 -13.39 -0.83
C ASN A 316 1.64 -13.04 -0.54
N PHE A 317 1.10 -12.05 -1.27
CA PHE A 317 -0.25 -11.50 -1.03
C PHE A 317 -1.34 -12.57 -1.05
N LYS A 318 -1.17 -13.58 -1.89
CA LYS A 318 -2.08 -14.72 -2.01
C LYS A 318 -2.40 -15.36 -0.64
N LYS A 319 -1.40 -15.50 0.24
CA LYS A 319 -1.56 -16.11 1.57
C LYS A 319 -2.56 -15.36 2.47
N TYR A 320 -2.76 -14.06 2.23
CA TYR A 320 -3.63 -13.20 3.04
C TYR A 320 -5.08 -13.14 2.54
N ILE A 321 -5.39 -13.82 1.43
CA ILE A 321 -6.74 -13.89 0.89
C ILE A 321 -7.36 -15.22 1.31
N PRO A 322 -8.41 -15.22 2.16
CA PRO A 322 -9.09 -16.45 2.57
C PRO A 322 -9.66 -17.20 1.37
N GLU A 323 -9.61 -18.52 1.42
CA GLU A 323 -10.22 -19.37 0.41
C GLU A 323 -11.73 -19.08 0.29
N GLY A 324 -12.23 -19.02 -0.95
CA GLY A 324 -13.64 -18.71 -1.23
C GLY A 324 -14.00 -17.22 -1.14
N MET A 325 -13.10 -16.34 -0.70
CA MET A 325 -13.33 -14.89 -0.68
C MET A 325 -13.54 -14.32 -2.10
N LEU A 326 -12.80 -14.85 -3.07
CA LEU A 326 -12.99 -14.60 -4.49
C LEU A 326 -13.33 -15.92 -5.17
N LYS A 327 -14.45 -15.97 -5.88
CA LYS A 327 -14.79 -17.15 -6.68
C LYS A 327 -13.94 -17.17 -7.93
N LYS A 328 -13.53 -18.36 -8.40
CA LYS A 328 -12.70 -18.51 -9.61
C LYS A 328 -13.33 -17.86 -10.83
N GLU A 329 -14.66 -17.87 -10.92
CA GLU A 329 -15.40 -17.25 -12.02
C GLU A 329 -15.51 -15.72 -11.91
N GLU A 330 -15.25 -15.14 -10.74
CA GLU A 330 -15.16 -13.70 -10.51
C GLU A 330 -13.73 -13.20 -10.73
N PHE A 331 -12.74 -13.93 -10.21
CA PHE A 331 -11.32 -13.69 -10.38
C PHE A 331 -10.54 -14.98 -10.14
N ASP A 332 -9.78 -15.47 -11.12
CA ASP A 332 -8.94 -16.66 -10.97
C ASP A 332 -7.60 -16.26 -10.36
N LEU A 333 -7.57 -16.26 -9.02
CA LEU A 333 -6.42 -15.88 -8.22
C LEU A 333 -5.18 -16.75 -8.52
N GLU A 334 -5.39 -18.04 -8.77
CA GLU A 334 -4.31 -18.98 -9.08
C GLU A 334 -3.69 -18.68 -10.44
N ALA A 335 -4.54 -18.54 -11.47
CA ALA A 335 -4.08 -18.19 -12.81
C ALA A 335 -3.38 -16.82 -12.83
N TYR A 336 -3.88 -15.86 -12.05
CA TYR A 336 -3.27 -14.54 -11.92
C TYR A 336 -1.84 -14.62 -11.37
N PHE A 337 -1.65 -15.24 -10.18
CA PHE A 337 -0.33 -15.33 -9.57
C PHE A 337 0.64 -16.20 -10.37
N LYS A 338 0.15 -17.24 -11.07
CA LYS A 338 0.96 -18.02 -12.01
C LYS A 338 1.49 -17.14 -13.14
N THR A 339 0.60 -16.41 -13.82
CA THR A 339 0.97 -15.52 -14.93
C THR A 339 1.92 -14.42 -14.47
N ALA A 340 1.65 -13.79 -13.33
CA ALA A 340 2.52 -12.77 -12.75
C ALA A 340 3.93 -13.31 -12.45
N THR A 341 4.03 -14.54 -11.95
CA THR A 341 5.31 -15.20 -11.69
C THR A 341 6.09 -15.43 -12.98
N GLU A 342 5.42 -15.93 -14.03
CA GLU A 342 6.04 -16.17 -15.35
C GLU A 342 6.61 -14.86 -15.93
N VAL A 343 5.81 -13.79 -15.94
CA VAL A 343 6.23 -12.45 -16.41
C VAL A 343 7.41 -11.90 -15.59
N TYR A 344 7.40 -12.11 -14.28
CA TYR A 344 8.49 -11.67 -13.40
C TYR A 344 9.80 -12.41 -13.66
N LEU A 345 9.73 -13.73 -13.86
CA LEU A 345 10.89 -14.56 -14.19
C LEU A 345 11.48 -14.21 -15.56
N GLU A 346 10.62 -13.92 -16.55
CA GLU A 346 11.08 -13.48 -17.89
C GLU A 346 11.85 -12.16 -17.82
N LYS A 347 11.32 -11.15 -17.10
CA LYS A 347 12.02 -9.87 -16.90
C LYS A 347 13.36 -10.05 -16.18
N SER A 348 13.40 -10.93 -15.17
CA SER A 348 14.61 -11.20 -14.39
C SER A 348 15.70 -11.91 -15.21
N ARG A 349 15.35 -12.63 -16.28
CA ARG A 349 16.31 -13.27 -17.21
C ARG A 349 16.86 -12.31 -18.26
N SER A 350 16.17 -11.20 -18.50
CA SER A 350 16.56 -10.20 -19.50
C SER A 350 17.52 -9.13 -18.98
N LEU A 351 17.70 -9.05 -17.67
CA LEU A 351 18.65 -8.19 -16.96
C LEU A 351 19.91 -8.98 -16.62
#